data_AF-A0AB34G997-F1
#
_entry.id   AF-A0AB34G997-F1
#
_cell.length_a   1.000
_cell.length_b   1.000
_cell.length_c   1.000
_cell.angle_alpha   90.00
_cell.angle_beta   90.00
_cell.angle_gamma   90.00
#
_symmetry.space_group_name_H-M   'P 1'
#
loop_
_entity.id
_entity.type
_entity.pdbx_description
1 polymer ?
#
loop_
_entity_poly.entity_id
_entity_poly.type
_entity_poly.pdbx_seq_one_letter_code
_entity_poly.pdbx_strand_id
1 'polypeptide(L)' 'MATQQRPFHLVVFGASGFTGQFVTEEVAREQVSPERSSRLPWAVAGRSREKLQRVLERAAVKLGRPTLSSEDQ' A
#
# COMPACT_ATOMS: atom_id res chain seq x y z
N MET A 1 -15.22 13.39 22.79
CA MET A 1 -14.42 13.97 21.70
C MET A 1 -14.60 13.08 20.48
N ALA A 2 -15.10 13.61 19.36
CA ALA A 2 -15.25 12.82 18.14
C ALA A 2 -13.85 12.47 17.64
N THR A 3 -13.46 11.19 17.70
CA THR A 3 -12.29 10.70 16.99
C THR A 3 -12.61 10.76 15.51
N GLN A 4 -12.10 11.78 14.82
CA GLN A 4 -12.07 11.84 13.35
C GLN A 4 -11.64 10.47 12.83
N GLN A 5 -12.45 9.84 11.97
CA GLN A 5 -12.13 8.54 11.40
C GLN A 5 -10.79 8.65 10.67
N ARG A 6 -9.83 7.79 11.04
CA ARG A 6 -8.52 7.72 10.38
C ARG A 6 -8.69 6.84 9.14
N PRO A 7 -8.60 7.39 7.92
CA PRO A 7 -8.83 6.61 6.70
C PRO A 7 -7.77 5.51 6.52
N PHE A 8 -6.57 5.72 7.06
CA PHE A 8 -5.47 4.77 7.03
C PHE A 8 -4.99 4.46 8.43
N HIS A 9 -4.73 3.18 8.68
CA HIS A 9 -4.16 2.68 9.93
C HIS A 9 -2.65 2.48 9.78
N LEU A 10 -2.15 2.33 8.56
CA LEU A 10 -0.73 2.19 8.23
C LEU A 10 -0.36 3.05 7.02
N VAL A 11 0.76 3.75 7.09
CA VAL A 11 1.31 4.52 5.96
C VAL A 11 2.79 4.17 5.79
N VAL A 12 3.18 3.71 4.60
CA VAL A 12 4.58 3.46 4.26
C VAL A 12 5.20 4.75 3.72
N PHE A 13 5.94 5.47 4.56
CA PHE A 13 6.71 6.64 4.12
C PHE A 13 8.02 6.23 3.44
N GLY A 14 8.38 6.96 2.38
CA GLY A 14 9.55 6.60 1.58
C GLY A 14 9.34 5.32 0.77
N ALA A 15 8.09 5.02 0.40
CA ALA A 15 7.71 3.79 -0.29
C ALA A 15 8.43 3.58 -1.63
N SER A 16 8.87 4.65 -2.30
CA SER A 16 9.68 4.55 -3.52
C SER A 16 11.18 4.44 -3.29
N GLY A 17 11.63 4.37 -2.03
CA GLY A 17 13.03 4.19 -1.68
C GLY A 17 13.47 2.73 -1.80
N PHE A 18 14.76 2.50 -1.61
CA PHE A 18 15.36 1.17 -1.75
C PHE A 18 14.67 0.11 -0.88
N THR A 19 14.46 0.41 0.41
CA THR A 19 13.77 -0.48 1.35
C THR A 19 12.25 -0.38 1.24
N GLY A 20 11.73 0.84 1.04
CA GLY A 20 10.29 1.11 1.06
C GLY A 20 9.50 0.33 0.00
N GLN A 21 10.10 0.01 -1.14
CA GLN A 21 9.45 -0.78 -2.18
C GLN A 21 9.18 -2.22 -1.73
N PHE A 22 10.08 -2.82 -0.95
CA PHE A 22 9.91 -4.18 -0.42
C PHE A 22 8.88 -4.19 0.72
N VAL A 23 8.90 -3.16 1.59
CA VAL A 23 7.87 -3.01 2.62
C VAL A 23 6.49 -2.85 1.99
N THR A 24 6.38 -2.07 0.91
CA THR A 24 5.12 -1.91 0.16
C THR A 24 4.62 -3.24 -0.40
N GLU A 25 5.53 -4.05 -0.97
CA GLU A 25 5.21 -5.38 -1.49
C GLU A 25 4.71 -6.33 -0.39
N GLU A 26 5.37 -6.36 0.77
CA GLU A 26 4.97 -7.23 1.87
C GLU A 26 3.67 -6.79 2.53
N VAL A 27 3.44 -5.48 2.69
CA VAL A 27 2.14 -4.96 3.13
C VAL A 27 1.05 -5.37 2.14
N ALA A 28 1.29 -5.22 0.84
CA ALA A 28 0.35 -5.62 -0.19
C ALA A 28 0.09 -7.15 -0.16
N ARG A 29 1.13 -7.98 -0.03
CA ARG A 29 1.06 -9.44 0.11
C ARG A 29 0.16 -9.85 1.27
N GLU A 30 0.37 -9.24 2.42
CA GLU A 30 -0.41 -9.49 3.63
C GLU A 30 -1.88 -9.10 3.43
N GLN A 31 -2.16 -7.96 2.80
CA GLN A 31 -3.54 -7.52 2.56
C GLN A 31 -4.32 -8.40 1.59
N VAL A 32 -3.63 -9.15 0.73
CA VAL A 32 -4.25 -10.03 -0.27
C VAL A 32 -4.36 -11.48 0.17
N SER A 33 -3.76 -11.84 1.32
CA SER A 33 -3.76 -13.19 1.86
C SER A 33 -5.16 -13.65 2.26
N PRO A 34 -5.62 -14.84 1.81
CA PRO A 34 -6.95 -15.37 2.13
C PRO A 34 -7.12 -15.72 3.62
N GLU A 35 -6.02 -15.93 4.34
CA GLU A 35 -5.99 -16.25 5.77
C GLU A 35 -6.33 -15.04 6.65
N ARG A 36 -6.30 -13.81 6.10
CA ARG A 36 -6.63 -12.60 6.87
C ARG A 36 -8.13 -12.35 6.91
N SER A 37 -8.66 -12.35 8.14
CA SER A 37 -10.07 -12.07 8.43
C SER A 37 -10.48 -10.60 8.19
N SER A 38 -9.52 -9.66 8.17
CA SER A 38 -9.79 -8.23 7.97
C SER A 38 -8.73 -7.54 7.12
N ARG A 39 -9.16 -6.72 6.16
CA ARG A 39 -8.29 -5.79 5.43
C ARG A 39 -7.91 -4.62 6.34
N LEU A 40 -6.63 -4.28 6.36
CA LEU A 40 -6.06 -3.11 7.04
C LEU A 40 -6.04 -1.94 6.05
N PRO A 41 -6.76 -0.84 6.29
CA PRO A 41 -6.65 0.36 5.47
C PRO A 41 -5.22 0.91 5.53
N TRP A 42 -4.55 1.02 4.38
CA TRP A 42 -3.14 1.41 4.30
C TRP A 42 -2.87 2.30 3.09
N ALA A 43 -1.78 3.07 3.15
CA ALA A 43 -1.34 3.94 2.07
C ALA A 43 0.19 3.94 1.89
N VAL A 44 0.65 4.46 0.76
CA VAL A 44 2.07 4.74 0.47
C VAL A 44 2.29 6.23 0.32
N ALA A 45 3.43 6.72 0.80
CA ALA A 45 3.78 8.14 0.75
C ALA A 45 5.23 8.34 0.29
N GLY A 46 5.45 9.42 -0.46
CA GLY A 46 6.76 9.77 -1.02
C GLY A 46 6.71 11.05 -1.85
N ARG A 47 7.87 11.47 -2.36
CA ARG A 47 8.03 12.78 -3.04
C ARG A 47 7.57 12.81 -4.50
N SER A 48 7.41 11.64 -5.14
CA SER A 48 7.09 11.55 -6.56
C SER A 48 5.96 10.55 -6.76
N ARG A 49 4.79 11.05 -7.18
CA ARG A 49 3.61 10.24 -7.48
C ARG A 49 3.90 9.16 -8.51
N GLU A 50 4.61 9.52 -9.59
CA GLU A 50 5.02 8.58 -10.64
C GLU A 50 5.88 7.43 -10.10
N LYS A 51 6.80 7.70 -9.16
CA LYS A 51 7.60 6.65 -8.53
C LYS A 51 6.77 5.78 -7.58
N LEU A 52 5.81 6.36 -6.85
CA LEU A 52 4.89 5.59 -6.00
C LEU A 52 4.01 4.67 -6.83
N GLN A 53 3.46 5.17 -7.93
CA GLN A 53 2.64 4.39 -8.87
C GLN A 53 3.42 3.18 -9.40
N ARG A 54 4.67 3.38 -9.85
CA ARG A 54 5.53 2.28 -10.32
C ARG A 54 5.79 1.22 -9.24
N VAL A 55 5.89 1.61 -7.96
CA VAL A 55 6.07 0.65 -6.86
C VAL A 55 4.81 -0.19 -6.68
N LEU A 56 3.63 0.44 -6.70
CA LEU A 56 2.35 -0.25 -6.60
C LEU A 56 2.13 -1.22 -7.77
N GLU A 57 2.43 -0.79 -9.00
CA GLU A 57 2.36 -1.65 -10.20
C GLU A 57 3.29 -2.85 -10.10
N ARG A 58 4.54 -2.64 -9.66
CA ARG A 58 5.50 -3.74 -9.44
C ARG A 58 5.01 -4.73 -8.40
N ALA A 59 4.47 -4.24 -7.28
CA ALA A 59 3.90 -5.10 -6.24
C ALA A 59 2.70 -5.89 -6.78
N ALA A 60 1.80 -5.24 -7.54
CA ALA A 60 0.64 -5.86 -8.18
C ALA A 60 1.06 -7.02 -9.11
N VAL A 61 2.04 -6.77 -10.00
CA VAL A 61 2.59 -7.79 -10.92
C VAL A 61 3.18 -8.97 -10.15
N LYS A 62 4.00 -8.73 -9.12
CA LYS A 62 4.61 -9.79 -8.32
C LYS A 62 3.60 -10.66 -7.57
N LEU A 63 2.48 -10.07 -7.16
CA LEU A 63 1.41 -10.76 -6.46
C LEU A 63 0.41 -11.43 -7.41
N GLY A 64 0.60 -11.31 -8.73
CA GLY A 64 -0.32 -11.87 -9.73
C GLY A 64 -1.71 -11.21 -9.70
N ARG A 65 -1.80 -9.96 -9.22
CA ARG A 65 -3.07 -9.22 -9.15
C ARG A 65 -2.97 -7.94 -9.97
N PRO A 66 -3.87 -7.69 -10.94
CA PRO A 66 -3.71 -6.60 -11.91
C PRO A 66 -3.85 -5.20 -11.33
N THR A 67 -4.43 -5.03 -10.13
CA THR A 67 -4.53 -3.74 -9.45
C THR A 67 -4.46 -3.88 -7.93
N LEU A 68 -3.64 -3.03 -7.29
CA LEU A 68 -3.79 -2.71 -5.87
C LEU A 68 -4.78 -1.55 -5.80
N SER A 69 -5.91 -1.75 -5.12
CA SER A 69 -6.98 -0.74 -5.00
C SER A 69 -6.39 0.61 -4.59
N SER A 70 -6.47 1.59 -5.49
CA SER A 70 -5.98 2.95 -5.30
C SER A 70 -7.22 3.83 -5.11
N GLU A 71 -7.55 4.17 -3.87
CA GLU A 71 -8.57 5.18 -3.58
C GLU A 71 -7.85 6.53 -3.53
N ASP A 72 -7.70 7.16 -4.70
CA ASP A 72 -7.33 8.57 -4.79
C ASP A 72 -8.54 9.41 -4.37
N GLN A 73 -8.62 9.79 -3.10
CA GLN A 73 -9.50 10.86 -2.59
C GLN A 73 -8.66 11.94 -1.91
#